data_AF-A0A382WCN1-F1
#
_entry.id   AF-A0A382WCN1-F1
#
_cell.length_a   1.000
_cell.length_b   1.000
_cell.length_c   1.000
_cell.angle_alpha   90.00
_cell.angle_beta   90.00
_cell.angle_gamma   90.00
#
_symmetry.space_group_name_H-M   'P 1'
#
loop_
_entity.id
_entity.type
_entity.pdbx_description
1 polymer ?
#
loop_
_entity_poly.entity_id
_entity_poly.type
_entity_poly.pdbx_seq_one_letter_code
_entity_poly.pdbx_strand_id
1 'polypeptide(L)'
;TYDFDIREAPRGRTAEIIGRLDIAMFQNYDNELGSDHEAANRTVEAIAQLLAPGSKLILSDLFYSDPNHELLGEVLEEYGQVTRKQSGYRGVRHGVPDGFLSYYLFNGQSDEVLTARTGHADNFLVLDRT
;
A
#
# COMPACT_ATOMS: atom_id res chain seq x y z
N THR A 1 -1.37 -2.10 22.59
CA THR A 1 -1.06 -2.48 21.20
C THR A 1 -2.39 -2.70 20.51
N TYR A 2 -2.64 -2.01 19.40
CA TYR A 2 -3.84 -2.23 18.61
C TYR A 2 -3.44 -3.23 17.54
N ASP A 3 -3.94 -4.46 17.63
CA ASP A 3 -3.78 -5.42 16.54
C ASP A 3 -4.79 -5.07 15.45
N PHE A 4 -4.27 -4.69 14.30
CA PHE A 4 -5.03 -4.53 13.07
C PHE A 4 -4.80 -5.77 12.22
N ASP A 5 -5.88 -6.49 11.90
CA ASP A 5 -5.84 -7.59 10.92
C ASP A 5 -6.50 -7.12 9.63
N ILE A 6 -5.75 -7.16 8.54
CA ILE A 6 -6.22 -6.79 7.20
C ILE A 6 -7.30 -7.74 6.67
N ARG A 7 -7.47 -8.93 7.26
CA ARG A 7 -8.54 -9.87 6.90
C ARG A 7 -9.88 -9.50 7.53
N GLU A 8 -9.88 -8.54 8.46
CA GLU A 8 -11.07 -8.07 9.14
C GLU A 8 -11.46 -6.66 8.69
N ALA A 9 -12.74 -6.47 8.38
CA ALA A 9 -13.25 -5.17 7.97
C ALA A 9 -13.02 -4.12 9.07
N PRO A 10 -12.59 -2.89 8.75
CA PRO A 10 -12.31 -1.88 9.76
C PRO A 10 -13.59 -1.47 10.48
N ARG A 11 -13.55 -1.42 11.82
CA ARG A 11 -14.73 -1.07 12.65
C ARG A 11 -14.35 -0.16 13.81
N GLY A 12 -15.36 0.55 14.32
CA GLY A 12 -15.23 1.43 15.48
C GLY A 12 -14.07 2.41 15.35
N ARG A 13 -13.20 2.42 16.37
CA ARG A 13 -12.05 3.34 16.44
C ARG A 13 -11.04 3.18 15.30
N THR A 14 -10.87 1.97 14.75
CA THR A 14 -9.96 1.74 13.62
C THR A 14 -10.45 2.48 12.37
N ALA A 15 -11.76 2.41 12.09
CA ALA A 15 -12.35 3.12 10.96
C ALA A 15 -12.24 4.65 11.12
N GLU A 16 -12.45 5.16 12.34
CA GLU A 16 -12.25 6.58 12.65
C GLU A 16 -10.81 7.06 12.43
N ILE A 17 -9.82 6.21 12.76
CA ILE A 17 -8.41 6.51 12.53
C ILE A 17 -8.13 6.54 11.03
N ILE A 18 -8.58 5.51 10.29
CA ILE A 18 -8.38 5.42 8.83
C ILE A 18 -8.92 6.67 8.14
N GLY A 19 -10.11 7.14 8.50
CA GLY A 19 -10.71 8.34 7.92
C GLY A 19 -9.96 9.65 8.19
N ARG A 20 -8.89 9.62 9.00
CA ARG A 20 -8.02 10.77 9.29
C ARG A 20 -6.60 10.57 8.77
N LEU A 21 -6.31 9.46 8.10
CA LEU A 21 -4.99 9.21 7.54
C LEU A 21 -4.81 9.98 6.24
N ASP A 22 -3.66 10.65 6.11
CA ASP A 22 -3.21 11.18 4.82
C ASP A 22 -2.64 10.07 3.93
N ILE A 23 -2.11 9.00 4.53
CA ILE A 23 -1.53 7.85 3.84
C ILE A 23 -1.86 6.55 4.60
N ALA A 24 -2.36 5.54 3.87
CA ALA A 24 -2.39 4.15 4.30
C ALA A 24 -1.47 3.32 3.40
N MET A 25 -0.61 2.49 4.00
CA MET A 25 0.37 1.69 3.25
C MET A 25 0.41 0.26 3.77
N PHE A 26 0.37 -0.69 2.84
CA PHE A 26 0.51 -2.11 3.10
C PHE A 26 1.80 -2.63 2.45
N GLN A 27 2.74 -3.01 3.31
CA GLN A 27 4.01 -3.60 2.91
C GLN A 27 3.84 -5.09 2.68
N ASN A 28 4.52 -5.65 1.66
CA ASN A 28 4.58 -7.09 1.43
C ASN A 28 3.18 -7.76 1.26
N TYR A 29 2.23 -7.04 0.65
CA TYR A 29 0.79 -7.34 0.74
C TYR A 29 0.46 -8.79 0.34
N ASP A 30 0.87 -9.24 -0.84
CA ASP A 30 0.53 -10.57 -1.33
C ASP A 30 1.18 -11.68 -0.48
N ASN A 31 2.44 -11.49 -0.10
CA ASN A 31 3.21 -12.46 0.67
C ASN A 31 2.71 -12.63 2.12
N GLU A 32 2.11 -11.60 2.74
CA GLU A 32 1.58 -11.68 4.11
C GLU A 32 0.19 -12.33 4.19
N LEU A 33 -0.51 -12.42 3.05
CA LEU A 33 -1.88 -12.92 2.98
C LEU A 33 -1.98 -14.43 2.74
N GLY A 34 -0.95 -15.04 2.16
CA GLY A 34 -0.93 -16.48 1.90
C GLY A 34 -2.00 -16.89 0.88
N SER A 35 -3.07 -17.54 1.33
CA SER A 35 -4.20 -17.95 0.47
C SER A 35 -5.45 -17.09 0.62
N ASP A 36 -5.47 -16.15 1.57
CA ASP A 36 -6.69 -15.45 2.01
C ASP A 36 -6.81 -14.04 1.40
N HIS A 37 -6.72 -13.98 0.06
CA HIS A 37 -6.71 -12.72 -0.69
C HIS A 37 -8.08 -12.03 -0.72
N GLU A 38 -9.18 -12.80 -0.71
CA GLU A 38 -10.53 -12.23 -0.89
C GLU A 38 -10.96 -11.36 0.29
N ALA A 39 -10.70 -11.81 1.52
CA ALA A 39 -11.00 -11.05 2.73
C ALA A 39 -10.17 -9.76 2.80
N ALA A 40 -8.87 -9.87 2.50
CA ALA A 40 -7.97 -8.73 2.46
C ALA A 40 -8.34 -7.70 1.40
N ASN A 41 -8.70 -8.15 0.19
CA ASN A 41 -9.11 -7.25 -0.90
C ASN A 41 -10.36 -6.45 -0.51
N ARG A 42 -11.36 -7.08 0.13
CA ARG A 42 -12.53 -6.37 0.66
C ARG A 42 -12.17 -5.35 1.74
N THR A 43 -11.23 -5.68 2.61
CA THR A 43 -10.76 -4.73 3.64
C THR A 43 -10.02 -3.56 3.01
N VAL A 44 -9.18 -3.81 2.00
CA VAL A 44 -8.48 -2.75 1.25
C VAL A 44 -9.47 -1.80 0.58
N GLU A 45 -10.52 -2.34 -0.03
CA GLU A 45 -11.63 -1.54 -0.56
C GLU A 45 -12.31 -0.71 0.53
N ALA A 46 -12.64 -1.31 1.68
CA ALA A 46 -13.25 -0.58 2.80
C ALA A 46 -12.33 0.54 3.33
N ILE A 47 -11.02 0.33 3.34
CA ILE A 47 -10.04 1.35 3.70
C ILE A 47 -10.04 2.48 2.67
N ALA A 48 -10.03 2.15 1.39
CA ALA A 48 -10.15 3.14 0.33
C ALA A 48 -11.41 3.98 0.53
N GLN A 49 -12.57 3.36 0.74
CA GLN A 49 -13.81 4.07 1.00
C GLN A 49 -13.71 5.04 2.20
N LEU A 50 -13.09 4.61 3.30
CA LEU A 50 -12.98 5.41 4.54
C LEU A 50 -11.99 6.56 4.44
N LEU A 51 -10.93 6.40 3.66
CA LEU A 51 -9.88 7.41 3.47
C LEU A 51 -10.47 8.73 2.96
N ALA A 52 -9.99 9.84 3.51
CA ALA A 52 -10.46 11.18 3.12
C ALA A 52 -9.99 11.56 1.71
N PRO A 53 -10.73 12.40 0.97
CA PRO A 53 -10.25 12.97 -0.30
C PRO A 53 -8.89 13.65 -0.14
N GLY A 54 -7.99 13.45 -1.10
CA GLY A 54 -6.61 13.94 -1.08
C GLY A 54 -5.59 13.01 -0.41
N SER A 55 -6.04 11.95 0.27
CA SER A 55 -5.18 10.93 0.86
C SER A 55 -4.67 9.91 -0.18
N LYS A 56 -3.76 9.03 0.25
CA LYS A 56 -3.19 7.96 -0.58
C LYS A 56 -3.33 6.59 0.07
N LEU A 57 -3.61 5.58 -0.75
CA LEU A 57 -3.50 4.17 -0.39
C LEU A 57 -2.41 3.52 -1.26
N ILE A 58 -1.49 2.80 -0.63
CA ILE A 58 -0.34 2.18 -1.29
C ILE A 58 -0.29 0.70 -0.94
N LEU A 59 -0.38 -0.16 -1.94
CA LEU A 59 -0.12 -1.60 -1.83
C LEU A 59 1.21 -1.90 -2.49
N SER A 60 2.08 -2.65 -1.80
CA SER A 60 3.39 -3.03 -2.34
C SER A 60 3.56 -4.55 -2.40
N ASP A 61 4.52 -4.97 -3.22
CA ASP A 61 4.88 -6.38 -3.46
C ASP A 61 3.73 -7.22 -4.02
N LEU A 62 3.06 -6.70 -5.05
CA LEU A 62 2.06 -7.43 -5.83
C LEU A 62 2.69 -8.17 -7.03
N PHE A 63 4.00 -8.45 -7.00
CA PHE A 63 4.76 -8.93 -8.16
C PHE A 63 4.26 -10.28 -8.69
N TYR A 64 3.86 -11.18 -7.80
CA TYR A 64 3.35 -12.49 -8.16
C TYR A 64 1.82 -12.54 -8.38
N SER A 65 1.16 -11.39 -8.30
CA SER A 65 -0.28 -11.27 -8.17
C SER A 65 -0.89 -10.33 -9.20
N ASP A 66 -0.48 -10.46 -10.46
CA ASP A 66 -1.06 -9.69 -11.58
C ASP A 66 -2.61 -9.73 -11.59
N PRO A 67 -3.29 -10.87 -11.32
CA PRO A 67 -4.75 -10.90 -11.22
C PRO A 67 -5.32 -10.05 -10.08
N ASN A 68 -4.68 -10.03 -8.91
CA ASN A 68 -5.09 -9.14 -7.81
C ASN A 68 -4.81 -7.68 -8.15
N HIS A 69 -3.76 -7.41 -8.94
CA HIS A 69 -3.42 -6.08 -9.42
C HIS A 69 -4.53 -5.47 -10.29
N GLU A 70 -5.07 -6.27 -11.21
CA GLU A 70 -6.18 -5.87 -12.08
C GLU A 70 -7.47 -5.71 -11.26
N LEU A 71 -7.83 -6.71 -10.46
CA LEU A 71 -9.05 -6.68 -9.64
C LEU A 71 -9.06 -5.51 -8.65
N LEU A 72 -7.98 -5.33 -7.89
CA LEU A 72 -7.87 -4.19 -6.97
C LEU A 72 -7.74 -2.87 -7.74
N GLY A 73 -7.13 -2.86 -8.92
CA GLY A 73 -7.09 -1.69 -9.78
C GLY A 73 -8.50 -1.21 -10.12
N GLU A 74 -9.31 -2.09 -10.71
CA GLU A 74 -10.69 -1.80 -11.11
C GLU A 74 -11.57 -1.36 -9.93
N VAL A 75 -11.47 -2.05 -8.79
CA VAL A 75 -12.25 -1.70 -7.59
C VAL A 75 -11.83 -0.35 -7.02
N LEU A 76 -10.53 -0.06 -6.98
CA LEU A 76 -10.03 1.16 -6.36
C LEU A 76 -10.25 2.40 -7.23
N GLU A 77 -10.40 2.24 -8.55
CA GLU A 77 -10.69 3.34 -9.48
C GLU A 77 -12.03 4.05 -9.18
N GLU A 78 -12.98 3.38 -8.51
CA GLU A 78 -14.22 4.02 -8.05
C GLU A 78 -13.95 5.16 -7.05
N TYR A 79 -12.84 5.09 -6.33
CA TYR A 79 -12.51 6.00 -5.23
C TYR A 79 -11.46 7.06 -5.62
N GLY A 80 -10.92 7.01 -6.84
CA GLY A 80 -9.94 7.98 -7.31
C GLY A 80 -9.00 7.42 -8.39
N GLN A 81 -7.92 8.15 -8.65
CA GLN A 81 -6.97 7.74 -9.68
C GLN A 81 -6.08 6.62 -9.17
N VAL A 82 -6.08 5.48 -9.86
CA VAL A 82 -5.18 4.38 -9.57
C VAL A 82 -3.99 4.38 -10.53
N THR A 83 -2.78 4.24 -10.00
CA THR A 83 -1.54 4.14 -10.76
C THR A 83 -0.78 2.88 -10.37
N ARG A 84 -0.50 2.04 -11.37
CA ARG A 84 0.47 0.95 -11.23
C ARG A 84 1.88 1.50 -11.40
N LYS A 85 2.73 1.33 -10.38
CA LYS A 85 4.15 1.69 -10.46
C LYS A 85 4.99 0.43 -10.43
N GLN A 86 5.76 0.21 -11.49
CA GLN A 86 6.78 -0.82 -11.54
C GLN A 86 8.13 -0.14 -11.34
N SER A 87 8.75 -0.38 -10.18
CA SER A 87 10.18 -0.10 -10.04
C SER A 87 10.89 -1.24 -10.78
N GLY A 88 11.43 -0.96 -11.97
CA GLY A 88 12.27 -1.94 -12.65
C GLY A 88 13.40 -2.44 -11.75
N TYR A 89 14.07 -3.53 -12.14
CA TYR A 89 15.18 -4.21 -11.43
C TYR A 89 16.39 -3.34 -11.03
N ARG A 90 16.31 -2.01 -11.16
CA ARG A 90 17.28 -1.04 -10.68
C ARG A 90 16.55 -0.10 -9.74
N GLY A 91 16.85 -0.22 -8.45
CA GLY A 91 16.25 0.57 -7.37
C GLY A 91 15.99 2.01 -7.80
N VAL A 92 14.71 2.39 -7.77
CA VAL A 92 14.31 3.75 -8.11
C VAL A 92 14.75 4.67 -6.98
N ARG A 93 15.58 5.65 -7.32
CA ARG A 93 15.96 6.73 -6.41
C ARG A 93 14.78 7.69 -6.28
N HIS A 94 14.07 7.62 -5.17
CA HIS A 94 13.11 8.64 -4.79
C HIS A 94 13.79 9.61 -3.81
N GLY A 95 13.76 10.91 -4.13
CA GLY A 95 14.08 11.92 -3.13
C GLY A 95 13.00 11.88 -2.05
N VAL A 96 13.37 11.46 -0.83
CA VAL A 96 12.42 11.31 0.27
C VAL A 96 12.14 12.71 0.86
N PRO A 97 10.88 13.09 1.12
CA PRO A 97 10.58 14.30 1.87
C PRO A 97 10.98 14.10 3.34
N ASP A 98 11.88 14.94 3.84
CA ASP A 98 12.40 15.03 5.21
C ASP A 98 12.94 13.73 5.85
N GLY A 99 14.14 13.85 6.46
CA GLY A 99 14.86 12.74 7.10
C GLY A 99 14.14 12.04 8.27
N PHE A 100 12.98 12.56 8.70
CA PHE A 100 12.14 11.88 9.68
C PHE A 100 11.40 10.68 9.07
N LEU A 101 10.89 10.79 7.84
CA LEU A 101 10.15 9.69 7.19
C LEU A 101 11.09 8.56 6.73
N SER A 102 12.35 8.89 6.37
CA SER A 102 13.35 7.90 5.95
C SER A 102 13.74 6.93 7.07
N TYR A 103 13.80 7.41 8.32
CA TYR A 103 14.18 6.59 9.47
C TYR A 103 13.14 5.52 9.80
N TYR A 104 11.86 5.89 9.81
CA TYR A 104 10.77 5.00 10.24
C TYR A 104 10.24 4.10 9.13
N LEU A 105 10.35 4.51 7.86
CA LEU A 105 9.86 3.71 6.72
C LEU A 105 10.93 2.83 6.08
N PHE A 106 12.23 3.16 6.23
CA PHE A 106 13.33 2.52 5.48
C PHE A 106 14.53 2.11 6.35
N ASN A 107 14.32 1.74 7.61
CA ASN A 107 15.36 1.20 8.51
C ASN A 107 16.59 2.10 8.73
N GLY A 108 16.46 3.42 8.57
CA GLY A 108 17.46 4.38 9.02
C GLY A 108 18.83 4.34 8.32
N GLN A 109 18.93 3.81 7.10
CA GLN A 109 20.17 3.84 6.32
C GLN A 109 20.09 4.80 5.13
N SER A 110 20.63 6.01 5.35
CA SER A 110 20.92 7.07 4.38
C SER A 110 19.76 7.59 3.52
N ASP A 111 19.89 8.81 3.00
CA ASP A 111 18.92 9.49 2.14
C ASP A 111 18.76 8.84 0.74
N GLU A 112 19.21 7.60 0.59
CA GLU A 112 19.15 6.79 -0.62
C GLU A 112 18.72 5.35 -0.26
N VAL A 113 17.49 4.98 -0.64
CA VAL A 113 17.00 3.60 -0.48
C VAL A 113 17.52 2.75 -1.64
N LEU A 114 18.50 1.88 -1.35
CA LEU A 114 18.86 0.76 -2.21
C LEU A 114 18.54 -0.56 -1.50
N THR A 115 17.29 -1.00 -1.61
CA THR A 115 16.92 -2.39 -1.32
C THR A 115 16.66 -3.11 -2.62
N ALA A 116 17.74 -3.57 -3.26
CA ALA A 116 17.62 -4.53 -4.35
C ALA A 116 17.38 -5.92 -3.74
N ARG A 117 16.12 -6.37 -3.67
CA ARG A 117 15.85 -7.80 -3.82
C ARG A 117 16.06 -8.12 -5.29
N THR A 118 17.20 -8.71 -5.60
CA THR A 118 17.54 -9.23 -6.93
C THR A 118 16.58 -10.36 -7.30
N GLY A 119 15.39 -10.01 -7.81
CA GLY A 119 14.41 -11.02 -8.23
C GLY A 119 12.99 -10.51 -8.52
N HIS A 120 12.57 -9.38 -7.94
CA HIS A 120 11.18 -8.91 -8.07
C HIS A 120 11.20 -7.42 -8.42
N ALA A 121 10.59 -7.03 -9.54
CA ALA A 121 10.34 -5.62 -9.81
C ALA A 121 9.27 -5.16 -8.81
N ASP A 122 9.58 -4.18 -7.94
CA ASP A 122 8.59 -3.76 -6.94
C ASP A 122 7.36 -3.19 -7.66
N ASN A 123 6.26 -3.93 -7.55
CA ASN A 123 4.99 -3.68 -8.20
C ASN A 123 4.05 -3.05 -7.16
N PHE A 124 3.95 -1.72 -7.21
CA PHE A 124 3.05 -0.96 -6.37
C PHE A 124 1.73 -0.69 -7.07
N LEU A 125 0.64 -0.77 -6.32
CA LEU A 125 -0.64 -0.17 -6.68
C LEU A 125 -0.87 1.04 -5.78
N VAL A 126 -1.01 2.21 -6.38
CA VAL A 126 -1.22 3.47 -5.66
C VAL A 126 -2.57 4.04 -6.04
N LEU A 127 -3.43 4.27 -5.05
CA LEU A 127 -4.67 5.02 -5.21
C LEU A 127 -4.47 6.43 -4.66
N ASP A 128 -4.73 7.42 -5.51
CA ASP A 128 -4.87 8.83 -5.17
C ASP A 128 -6.37 9.15 -4.97
N ARG A 129 -6.81 9.31 -3.71
CA ARG A 129 -8.24 9.49 -3.38
C ARG A 129 -8.75 10.85 -3.81
N THR A 130 -9.90 10.87 -4.49
CA THR A 130 -10.61 12.08 -4.93
C THR A 130 -11.97 12.23 -4.27
#